data_AF-A0A1F8RAX7-F1
#
_entry.id   AF-A0A1F8RAX7-F1
#
_cell.length_a   1.000
_cell.length_b   1.000
_cell.length_c   1.000
_cell.angle_alpha   90.00
_cell.angle_beta   90.00
_cell.angle_gamma   90.00
#
_symmetry.space_group_name_H-M   'P 1'
#
loop_
_entity.id
_entity.type
_entity.pdbx_description
1 polymer ?
#
loop_
_entity_poly.entity_id
_entity_poly.type
_entity_poly.pdbx_seq_one_letter_code
_entity_poly.pdbx_strand_id
1 'polypeptide(L)'
;MVEIRYKDQYEVTNLAGHTISEAREQFRSEFGIPEKSRARLNGSTVKASAEPDTVLNDDDKLTFAVKRARMPFMIGAMLLALAITGGVFAYGFVNASTTISAASVSDTNFADVSTNTTGVSAISWSGFGFFKGALASTYPTHSANGTPIFNVETDTSNYQGDLVVTVSLGNADKLAKIYRVLALQLAMETSSNITVDINESGAADSNDWVMLTLENGSVSMFPGGVAGGDNFTVRVMNGFFITHVYSSGWSGGSKTPQLFAEVAQR
;
A
#
# COMPACT_ATOMS: atom_id res chain seq x y z
N MET A 1 47.96 -47.72 -10.51
CA MET A 1 48.38 -46.35 -10.13
C MET A 1 47.25 -45.70 -9.35
N VAL A 2 47.53 -44.79 -8.42
CA VAL A 2 46.52 -44.11 -7.58
C VAL A 2 46.40 -42.66 -8.01
N GLU A 3 45.17 -42.17 -8.15
CA GLU A 3 44.90 -40.76 -8.43
C GLU A 3 44.74 -39.97 -7.12
N ILE A 4 45.56 -38.94 -6.90
CA ILE A 4 45.38 -38.01 -5.78
C ILE A 4 44.85 -36.67 -6.28
N ARG A 5 43.84 -36.14 -5.58
CA ARG A 5 43.29 -34.81 -5.85
C ARG A 5 43.12 -33.98 -4.58
N TYR A 6 43.59 -32.73 -4.63
CA TYR A 6 43.28 -31.71 -3.62
C TYR A 6 43.14 -30.34 -4.28
N LYS A 7 41.98 -29.70 -4.13
CA LYS A 7 41.62 -28.45 -4.86
C LYS A 7 41.86 -28.60 -6.36
N ASP A 8 42.78 -27.81 -6.92
CA ASP A 8 43.15 -27.75 -8.33
C ASP A 8 44.42 -28.57 -8.64
N GLN A 9 45.06 -29.16 -7.61
CA GLN A 9 46.20 -30.05 -7.78
C GLN A 9 45.73 -31.49 -7.99
N TYR A 10 46.37 -32.16 -8.95
CA TYR A 10 46.08 -33.53 -9.36
C TYR A 10 47.39 -34.20 -9.77
N GLU A 11 47.60 -35.41 -9.28
CA GLU A 11 48.74 -36.24 -9.64
C GLU A 11 48.36 -37.71 -9.65
N VAL A 12 48.95 -38.46 -10.58
CA VAL A 12 48.83 -39.92 -10.67
C VAL A 12 50.20 -40.50 -10.34
N THR A 13 50.28 -41.25 -9.25
CA THR A 13 51.54 -41.81 -8.77
C THR A 13 51.35 -43.25 -8.30
N ASN A 14 52.44 -43.99 -8.14
CA ASN A 14 52.39 -45.37 -7.67
C ASN A 14 52.37 -45.39 -6.14
N LEU A 15 51.17 -45.48 -5.57
CA LEU A 15 50.94 -45.59 -4.12
C LEU A 15 50.27 -46.91 -3.74
N ALA A 16 50.23 -47.89 -4.65
CA ALA A 16 49.67 -49.19 -4.34
C ALA A 16 50.48 -49.85 -3.22
N GLY A 17 49.79 -50.30 -2.17
CA GLY A 17 50.41 -50.87 -0.97
C GLY A 17 50.75 -49.86 0.12
N HIS A 18 50.66 -48.54 -0.15
CA HIS A 18 50.77 -47.51 0.89
C HIS A 18 49.44 -47.28 1.60
N THR A 19 49.50 -46.85 2.85
CA THR A 19 48.31 -46.47 3.61
C THR A 19 47.87 -45.04 3.26
N ILE A 20 46.60 -44.71 3.50
CA ILE A 20 46.10 -43.34 3.28
C ILE A 20 46.88 -42.32 4.13
N SER A 21 47.31 -42.69 5.35
CA SER A 21 48.10 -41.80 6.20
C SER A 21 49.50 -41.53 5.64
N GLU A 22 50.16 -42.54 5.08
CA GLU A 22 51.47 -42.37 4.43
C GLU A 22 51.37 -41.49 3.19
N ALA A 23 50.38 -41.74 2.33
CA ALA A 23 50.10 -40.91 1.17
C ALA A 23 49.80 -39.46 1.59
N ARG A 24 49.03 -39.26 2.67
CA ARG A 24 48.76 -37.92 3.22
C ARG A 24 50.04 -37.22 3.66
N GLU A 25 50.96 -37.92 4.33
CA GLU A 25 52.23 -37.36 4.82
C GLU A 25 53.16 -36.99 3.67
N GLN A 26 53.28 -37.87 2.66
CA GLN A 26 54.08 -37.64 1.46
C GLN A 26 53.64 -36.38 0.70
N PHE A 27 52.34 -36.21 0.48
CA PHE A 27 51.79 -35.07 -0.26
C PHE A 27 51.42 -33.86 0.62
N ARG A 28 51.71 -33.91 1.93
CA ARG A 28 51.29 -32.86 2.87
C ARG A 28 51.91 -31.51 2.53
N SER A 29 53.23 -31.50 2.31
CA SER A 29 54.01 -30.29 2.03
C SER A 29 53.74 -29.77 0.61
N GLU A 30 53.67 -30.67 -0.36
CA GLU A 30 53.51 -30.31 -1.78
C GLU A 30 52.10 -29.78 -2.09
N PHE A 31 51.06 -30.45 -1.60
CA PHE A 31 49.69 -30.07 -1.89
C PHE A 31 49.12 -29.09 -0.85
N GLY A 32 49.87 -28.80 0.22
CA GLY A 32 49.42 -27.96 1.33
C GLY A 32 48.15 -28.52 1.98
N ILE A 33 48.10 -29.84 2.19
CA ILE A 33 46.92 -30.55 2.72
C ILE A 33 46.81 -30.23 4.22
N PRO A 34 45.74 -29.54 4.67
CA PRO A 34 45.57 -29.23 6.07
C PRO A 34 45.18 -30.49 6.83
N GLU A 35 45.61 -30.58 8.09
CA GLU A 35 45.34 -31.72 8.98
C GLU A 35 43.83 -31.98 9.20
N LYS A 36 43.01 -30.93 9.07
CA LYS A 36 41.54 -30.99 9.19
C LYS A 36 40.84 -31.52 7.92
N SER A 37 41.57 -31.80 6.84
CA SER A 37 40.98 -32.37 5.63
C SER A 37 40.63 -33.85 5.82
N ARG A 38 39.51 -34.28 5.26
CA ARG A 38 39.10 -35.69 5.30
C ARG A 38 39.49 -36.38 4.00
N ALA A 39 40.04 -37.59 4.11
CA ALA A 39 40.27 -38.44 2.96
C ALA A 39 38.94 -39.01 2.43
N ARG A 40 38.84 -39.09 1.11
CA ARG A 40 37.79 -39.81 0.39
C ARG A 40 38.43 -40.79 -0.56
N LEU A 41 38.13 -42.07 -0.39
CA LEU A 41 38.57 -43.15 -1.26
C LEU A 41 37.41 -43.56 -2.15
N ASN A 42 37.58 -43.47 -3.47
CA ASN A 42 36.55 -43.80 -4.47
C ASN A 42 35.19 -43.13 -4.19
N GLY A 43 35.24 -41.88 -3.71
CA GLY A 43 34.05 -41.09 -3.34
C GLY A 43 33.52 -41.33 -1.92
N SER A 44 33.91 -42.42 -1.25
CA SER A 44 33.51 -42.74 0.12
C SER A 44 34.41 -42.03 1.14
N THR A 45 33.83 -41.45 2.18
CA THR A 45 34.62 -40.73 3.20
C THR A 45 35.23 -41.70 4.20
N VAL A 46 36.56 -41.66 4.34
CA VAL A 46 37.30 -42.46 5.30
C VAL A 46 37.38 -41.70 6.63
N LYS A 47 37.16 -42.40 7.75
CA LYS A 47 37.32 -41.80 9.09
C LYS A 47 38.81 -41.62 9.36
N ALA A 48 39.20 -40.52 10.01
CA ALA A 48 40.60 -40.25 10.34
C ALA A 48 41.28 -41.40 11.12
N SER A 49 40.53 -42.10 11.99
CA SER A 49 41.02 -43.26 12.73
C SER A 49 41.27 -44.51 11.88
N ALA A 50 40.70 -44.57 10.67
CA ALA A 50 40.85 -45.68 9.73
C ALA A 50 41.86 -45.38 8.60
N GLU A 51 42.37 -44.14 8.50
CA GLU A 51 43.39 -43.78 7.52
C GLU A 51 44.70 -44.58 7.63
N PRO A 52 45.23 -44.93 8.83
CA PRO A 52 46.45 -45.74 8.90
C PRO A 52 46.24 -47.21 8.55
N ASP A 53 45.01 -47.73 8.66
CA ASP A 53 44.70 -49.13 8.37
C ASP A 53 44.19 -49.35 6.94
N THR A 54 43.86 -48.28 6.21
CA THR A 54 43.33 -48.36 4.86
C THR A 54 44.47 -48.33 3.84
N VAL A 55 44.74 -49.50 3.24
CA VAL A 55 45.74 -49.66 2.17
C VAL A 55 45.14 -49.30 0.82
N LEU A 56 45.90 -48.56 0.02
CA LEU A 56 45.54 -48.17 -1.34
C LEU A 56 45.84 -49.28 -2.34
N ASN A 57 44.89 -49.56 -3.23
CA ASN A 57 45.06 -50.48 -4.36
C ASN A 57 45.32 -49.74 -5.66
N ASP A 58 45.69 -50.48 -6.71
CA ASP A 58 45.71 -49.93 -8.05
C ASP A 58 44.32 -49.44 -8.47
N ASP A 59 44.30 -48.30 -9.17
CA ASP A 59 43.11 -47.61 -9.71
C ASP A 59 42.22 -46.93 -8.65
N ASP A 60 42.70 -46.86 -7.39
CA ASP A 60 42.03 -46.08 -6.36
C ASP A 60 42.11 -44.57 -6.61
N LYS A 61 41.03 -43.87 -6.28
CA LYS A 61 40.92 -42.41 -6.35
C LYS A 61 40.84 -41.83 -4.94
N LEU A 62 41.93 -41.18 -4.53
CA LEU A 62 42.05 -40.52 -3.23
C LEU A 62 41.84 -39.01 -3.37
N THR A 63 40.84 -38.47 -2.68
CA THR A 63 40.55 -37.03 -2.67
C THR A 63 40.56 -36.49 -1.25
N PHE A 64 41.32 -35.42 -1.01
CA PHE A 64 41.28 -34.71 0.26
C PHE A 64 40.31 -33.53 0.17
N ALA A 65 39.39 -33.41 1.14
CA ALA A 65 38.42 -32.31 1.15
C ALA A 65 38.26 -31.73 2.56
N VAL A 66 38.27 -30.39 2.65
CA VAL A 66 37.95 -29.68 3.89
C VAL A 66 36.45 -29.41 3.92
N LYS A 67 35.76 -29.90 4.94
CA LYS A 67 34.36 -29.54 5.18
C LYS A 67 34.30 -28.09 5.67
N ARG A 68 34.12 -27.13 4.75
CA ARG A 68 33.80 -25.75 5.14
C ARG A 68 32.39 -25.72 5.72
N ALA A 69 32.27 -25.55 7.04
CA ALA A 69 30.99 -25.30 7.67
C ALA A 69 30.53 -23.87 7.32
N ARG A 70 29.77 -23.72 6.22
CA ARG A 70 29.11 -22.45 5.86
C ARG A 70 27.83 -22.19 6.67
N MET A 71 27.34 -23.22 7.36
CA MET A 71 26.11 -23.22 8.15
C MET A 71 26.07 -22.17 9.28
N PRO A 72 27.11 -22.00 10.14
CA PRO A 72 27.06 -20.99 11.20
C PRO A 72 26.99 -19.55 10.69
N PHE A 73 27.65 -19.26 9.56
CA PHE A 73 27.59 -17.92 8.95
C PHE A 73 26.20 -17.61 8.39
N MET A 74 25.52 -18.59 7.80
CA MET A 74 24.16 -18.42 7.30
C MET A 74 23.17 -18.20 8.45
N ILE A 75 23.28 -18.97 9.54
CA ILE A 75 22.45 -18.76 10.73
C ILE A 75 22.66 -17.35 11.30
N GLY A 76 23.92 -16.90 11.43
CA GLY A 76 24.23 -15.57 11.91
C GLY A 76 23.64 -14.46 11.03
N ALA A 77 23.75 -14.60 9.70
CA ALA A 77 23.17 -13.65 8.76
C ALA A 77 21.63 -13.60 8.85
N MET A 78 20.98 -14.75 9.04
CA MET A 78 19.53 -14.84 9.14
C MET A 78 19.00 -14.21 10.43
N LEU A 79 19.69 -14.41 11.56
CA LEU A 79 19.36 -13.77 12.84
C LEU A 79 19.56 -12.25 12.79
N LEU A 80 20.60 -11.77 12.12
CA LEU A 80 20.83 -10.33 11.93
C LEU A 80 19.74 -9.70 11.07
N ALA A 81 19.33 -10.36 9.98
CA ALA A 81 18.25 -9.90 9.12
C ALA A 81 16.90 -9.84 9.87
N LEU A 82 16.62 -10.82 10.73
CA LEU A 82 15.43 -10.82 11.59
C LEU A 82 15.45 -9.64 12.58
N ALA A 83 16.61 -9.36 13.20
CA ALA A 83 16.75 -8.26 14.15
C ALA A 83 16.56 -6.88 13.48
N ILE A 84 17.12 -6.69 12.28
CA ILE A 84 16.98 -5.44 11.53
C ILE A 84 15.53 -5.25 11.07
N THR A 85 14.91 -6.28 10.48
CA THR A 85 13.54 -6.18 9.99
C THR A 85 12.54 -6.04 11.14
N GLY A 86 12.67 -6.80 12.23
CA GLY A 86 11.83 -6.67 13.42
C GLY A 86 11.94 -5.32 14.13
N GLY A 87 13.16 -4.73 14.17
CA GLY A 87 13.38 -3.40 14.75
C GLY A 87 12.69 -2.27 13.98
N VAL A 88 12.64 -2.36 12.65
CA VAL A 88 11.99 -1.34 11.81
C VAL A 88 10.46 -1.36 11.98
N PHE A 89 9.84 -2.54 12.12
CA PHE A 89 8.40 -2.63 12.38
C PHE A 89 8.00 -2.16 13.79
N ALA A 90 8.87 -2.36 14.79
CA ALA A 90 8.60 -1.88 16.16
C ALA A 90 8.83 -0.37 16.32
N TYR A 91 9.88 0.18 15.69
CA TYR A 91 10.20 1.61 15.81
C TYR A 91 9.25 2.49 14.98
N GLY A 92 8.73 1.98 13.86
CA GLY A 92 7.71 2.66 13.07
C GLY A 92 6.34 2.74 13.75
N PHE A 93 6.02 1.82 14.66
CA PHE A 93 4.71 1.77 15.31
C PHE A 93 4.60 2.63 16.58
N VAL A 94 5.71 3.11 17.15
CA VAL A 94 5.72 3.73 18.49
C VAL A 94 6.05 5.23 18.51
N ASN A 95 6.44 5.86 17.40
CA ASN A 95 6.92 7.26 17.43
C ASN A 95 5.95 8.35 16.95
N ALA A 96 4.64 8.09 16.91
CA ALA A 96 3.64 9.15 16.91
C ALA A 96 2.22 8.61 17.22
N SER A 97 1.99 8.00 18.38
CA SER A 97 0.65 8.07 18.96
C SER A 97 0.59 9.33 19.82
N THR A 98 0.32 10.47 19.19
CA THR A 98 -0.30 11.58 19.93
C THR A 98 -1.67 11.07 20.37
N THR A 99 -1.77 10.68 21.63
CA THR A 99 -3.06 10.43 22.25
C THR A 99 -3.82 11.75 22.19
N ILE A 100 -4.84 11.84 21.32
CA ILE A 100 -5.82 12.93 21.39
C ILE A 100 -6.55 12.69 22.70
N SER A 101 -6.06 13.32 23.78
CA SER A 101 -6.87 13.54 24.95
C SER A 101 -7.95 14.52 24.50
N ALA A 102 -9.09 13.99 24.07
CA ALA A 102 -10.34 14.74 24.01
C ALA A 102 -10.72 15.11 25.45
N ALA A 103 -9.99 16.09 26.00
CA ALA A 103 -10.37 16.76 27.22
C ALA A 103 -11.66 17.49 26.86
N SER A 104 -12.78 16.97 27.34
CA SER A 104 -14.17 17.31 26.98
C SER A 104 -14.63 16.85 25.60
N VAL A 105 -15.04 15.57 25.49
CA VAL A 105 -16.26 15.28 24.72
C VAL A 105 -17.40 15.81 25.59
N SER A 106 -17.72 17.10 25.49
CA SER A 106 -19.09 17.53 25.77
C SER A 106 -20.00 16.77 24.81
N ASP A 107 -21.26 16.51 25.19
CA ASP A 107 -22.28 15.84 24.36
C ASP A 107 -22.66 16.62 23.08
N THR A 108 -21.71 17.30 22.44
CA THR A 108 -21.83 18.20 21.30
C THR A 108 -21.10 17.58 20.11
N ASN A 109 -21.81 17.48 18.97
CA ASN A 109 -21.26 16.98 17.71
C ASN A 109 -19.95 17.68 17.34
N PHE A 110 -19.01 16.99 16.69
CA PHE A 110 -17.76 17.58 16.18
C PHE A 110 -17.99 18.57 15.04
N ALA A 111 -19.03 18.34 14.23
CA ALA A 111 -19.50 19.25 13.21
C ALA A 111 -20.98 18.98 12.94
N ASP A 112 -21.73 20.01 12.54
CA ASP A 112 -23.11 19.86 12.09
C ASP A 112 -23.18 19.97 10.57
N VAL A 113 -23.89 19.03 9.93
CA VAL A 113 -24.13 19.05 8.48
C VAL A 113 -25.54 19.54 8.20
N SER A 114 -25.66 20.54 7.35
CA SER A 114 -26.96 21.05 6.90
C SER A 114 -27.03 21.21 5.38
N THR A 115 -28.23 21.11 4.81
CA THR A 115 -28.45 21.37 3.39
C THR A 115 -28.30 22.86 3.09
N ASN A 116 -27.51 23.22 2.07
CA ASN A 116 -27.37 24.62 1.68
C ASN A 116 -28.54 25.05 0.78
N THR A 117 -29.47 25.84 1.32
CA THR A 117 -30.70 26.24 0.60
C THR A 117 -30.47 27.33 -0.47
N THR A 118 -29.31 28.00 -0.46
CA THR A 118 -28.99 29.12 -1.34
C THR A 118 -28.65 28.69 -2.77
N GLY A 119 -28.33 27.41 -3.00
CA GLY A 119 -27.92 26.89 -4.32
C GLY A 119 -28.64 25.63 -4.82
N VAL A 120 -29.29 24.85 -3.94
CA VAL A 120 -29.84 23.53 -4.30
C VAL A 120 -30.94 23.61 -5.36
N SER A 121 -31.72 24.69 -5.41
CA SER A 121 -32.72 24.92 -6.46
C SER A 121 -32.12 25.16 -7.86
N ALA A 122 -30.82 25.47 -7.95
CA ALA A 122 -30.11 25.70 -9.21
C ALA A 122 -29.58 24.40 -9.84
N ILE A 123 -29.56 23.28 -9.11
CA ILE A 123 -29.22 21.96 -9.67
C ILE A 123 -30.46 21.37 -10.31
N SER A 124 -30.67 21.70 -11.58
CA SER A 124 -31.74 21.11 -12.37
C SER A 124 -31.25 19.84 -13.06
N TRP A 125 -31.94 18.72 -12.79
CA TRP A 125 -31.72 17.45 -13.47
C TRP A 125 -32.62 17.39 -14.71
N SER A 126 -32.51 18.41 -15.57
CA SER A 126 -33.33 18.50 -16.77
C SER A 126 -32.78 17.56 -17.85
N GLY A 127 -33.34 16.35 -17.91
CA GLY A 127 -33.09 15.44 -19.02
C GLY A 127 -33.74 15.96 -20.30
N PHE A 128 -32.95 16.29 -21.31
CA PHE A 128 -33.45 16.54 -22.67
C PHE A 128 -33.32 15.26 -23.51
N GLY A 129 -34.42 14.52 -23.67
CA GLY A 129 -34.51 13.42 -24.63
C GLY A 129 -33.46 12.31 -24.45
N PHE A 130 -32.91 11.82 -25.58
CA PHE A 130 -32.03 10.65 -25.69
C PHE A 130 -30.52 10.96 -25.53
N PHE A 131 -30.13 12.11 -24.96
CA PHE A 131 -28.74 12.56 -25.07
C PHE A 131 -28.13 13.05 -23.75
N LYS A 132 -26.82 12.78 -23.64
CA LYS A 132 -25.88 13.28 -22.64
C LYS A 132 -26.31 14.66 -22.11
N GLY A 133 -26.59 14.75 -20.81
CA GLY A 133 -26.85 16.01 -20.14
C GLY A 133 -25.60 16.48 -19.40
N ALA A 134 -25.36 17.78 -19.40
CA ALA A 134 -24.46 18.40 -18.44
C ALA A 134 -25.32 18.89 -17.26
N LEU A 135 -24.75 18.84 -16.06
CA LEU A 135 -25.33 19.56 -14.93
C LEU A 135 -25.00 21.02 -15.11
N ALA A 136 -25.82 21.70 -15.91
CA ALA A 136 -25.81 23.14 -15.95
C ALA A 136 -26.38 23.63 -14.61
N SER A 137 -25.53 24.21 -13.75
CA SER A 137 -26.02 25.18 -12.77
C SER A 137 -26.85 26.16 -13.57
N THR A 138 -28.17 26.17 -13.40
CA THR A 138 -29.05 26.99 -14.23
C THR A 138 -29.05 28.42 -13.69
N TYR A 139 -27.87 29.04 -13.72
CA TYR A 139 -27.57 30.46 -13.69
C TYR A 139 -26.49 30.70 -14.76
N PRO A 140 -26.50 31.82 -15.51
CA PRO A 140 -25.88 31.94 -16.84
C PRO A 140 -24.34 32.07 -16.85
N THR A 141 -23.67 31.60 -15.81
CA THR A 141 -22.22 31.51 -15.72
C THR A 141 -21.93 30.23 -14.96
N HIS A 142 -20.99 29.42 -15.46
CA HIS A 142 -20.24 28.55 -14.56
C HIS A 142 -19.72 29.47 -13.45
N SER A 143 -20.35 29.44 -12.28
CA SER A 143 -19.78 30.10 -11.11
C SER A 143 -18.42 29.42 -10.95
N ALA A 144 -17.34 30.20 -10.95
CA ALA A 144 -16.00 29.67 -10.71
C ALA A 144 -15.93 28.79 -9.44
N ASN A 145 -16.93 28.96 -8.56
CA ASN A 145 -17.04 28.37 -7.23
C ASN A 145 -18.15 27.29 -7.14
N GLY A 146 -18.70 26.80 -8.27
CA GLY A 146 -19.72 25.74 -8.28
C GLY A 146 -21.06 26.07 -7.58
N THR A 147 -21.91 25.06 -7.39
CA THR A 147 -23.21 25.17 -6.69
C THR A 147 -23.13 24.52 -5.30
N PRO A 148 -23.38 25.26 -4.21
CA PRO A 148 -23.30 24.69 -2.86
C PRO A 148 -24.46 23.73 -2.57
N ILE A 149 -24.15 22.60 -1.93
CA ILE A 149 -25.11 21.54 -1.61
C ILE A 149 -25.19 21.22 -0.11
N PHE A 150 -24.07 21.28 0.61
CA PHE A 150 -24.03 21.05 2.06
C PHE A 150 -23.14 22.09 2.74
N ASN A 151 -23.52 22.47 3.95
CA ASN A 151 -22.68 23.22 4.88
C ASN A 151 -22.19 22.25 5.95
N VAL A 152 -20.92 22.38 6.32
CA VAL A 152 -20.29 21.67 7.44
C VAL A 152 -19.86 22.73 8.45
N GLU A 153 -20.57 22.77 9.57
CA GLU A 153 -20.39 23.76 10.63
C GLU A 153 -19.49 23.20 11.72
N THR A 154 -18.33 23.82 11.95
CA THR A 154 -17.37 23.42 12.99
C THR A 154 -17.26 24.44 14.13
N ASP A 155 -17.86 25.63 13.97
CA ASP A 155 -17.64 26.73 14.90
C ASP A 155 -18.36 26.50 16.23
N THR A 156 -19.54 25.88 16.18
CA THR A 156 -20.36 25.57 17.36
C THR A 156 -19.64 24.57 18.29
N SER A 157 -18.85 23.66 17.73
CA SER A 157 -18.04 22.69 18.47
C SER A 157 -16.63 23.20 18.78
N ASN A 158 -16.20 24.29 18.13
CA ASN A 158 -14.82 24.77 18.11
C ASN A 158 -13.81 23.64 17.85
N TYR A 159 -14.20 22.68 16.99
CA TYR A 159 -13.39 21.50 16.71
C TYR A 159 -12.23 21.88 15.78
N GLN A 160 -11.00 21.59 16.22
CA GLN A 160 -9.76 21.91 15.52
C GLN A 160 -9.01 20.66 15.01
N GLY A 161 -9.59 19.48 15.21
CA GLY A 161 -8.98 18.22 14.76
C GLY A 161 -9.25 17.96 13.28
N ASP A 162 -8.71 16.86 12.77
CA ASP A 162 -8.96 16.45 11.40
C ASP A 162 -10.37 15.89 11.24
N LEU A 163 -10.97 16.20 10.08
CA LEU A 163 -12.29 15.74 9.69
C LEU A 163 -12.19 14.96 8.38
N VAL A 164 -13.08 13.97 8.24
CA VAL A 164 -13.41 13.38 6.97
C VAL A 164 -14.87 13.67 6.65
N VAL A 165 -15.11 14.27 5.50
CA VAL A 165 -16.45 14.54 4.98
C VAL A 165 -16.75 13.56 3.86
N THR A 166 -17.74 12.71 4.06
CA THR A 166 -18.14 11.71 3.06
C THR A 166 -19.46 12.11 2.42
N VAL A 167 -19.49 12.16 1.09
CA VAL A 167 -20.71 12.39 0.31
C VAL A 167 -21.08 11.12 -0.42
N SER A 168 -22.33 10.66 -0.27
CA SER A 168 -22.82 9.41 -0.85
C SER A 168 -24.15 9.55 -1.60
N LEU A 169 -24.41 8.60 -2.49
CA LEU A 169 -25.67 8.47 -3.23
C LEU A 169 -26.63 7.53 -2.49
N GLY A 170 -27.69 8.06 -1.88
CA GLY A 170 -28.64 7.23 -1.13
C GLY A 170 -29.74 6.56 -1.95
N ASN A 171 -29.83 6.84 -3.25
CA ASN A 171 -30.74 6.16 -4.19
C ASN A 171 -30.02 5.58 -5.42
N ALA A 172 -28.76 5.17 -5.28
CA ALA A 172 -27.94 4.64 -6.37
C ALA A 172 -28.62 3.47 -7.11
N ASP A 173 -29.38 2.62 -6.41
CA ASP A 173 -30.15 1.51 -6.97
C ASP A 173 -31.22 1.96 -7.98
N LYS A 174 -31.89 3.08 -7.70
CA LYS A 174 -32.89 3.69 -8.58
C LYS A 174 -32.23 4.44 -9.72
N LEU A 175 -31.13 5.14 -9.43
CA LEU A 175 -30.38 5.89 -10.44
C LEU A 175 -29.76 4.97 -11.49
N ALA A 176 -29.22 3.79 -11.12
CA ALA A 176 -28.60 2.85 -12.06
C ALA A 176 -29.59 2.31 -13.13
N LYS A 177 -30.89 2.30 -12.83
CA LYS A 177 -31.96 1.93 -13.78
C LYS A 177 -32.23 3.01 -14.82
N ILE A 178 -31.81 4.24 -14.56
CA ILE A 178 -32.13 5.42 -15.38
C ILE A 178 -30.88 5.91 -16.09
N TYR A 179 -29.77 5.99 -15.36
CA TYR A 179 -28.49 6.48 -15.82
C TYR A 179 -27.57 5.31 -16.11
N ARG A 180 -26.99 5.34 -17.31
CA ARG A 180 -25.81 4.54 -17.65
C ARG A 180 -24.55 5.15 -17.06
N VAL A 181 -24.48 6.49 -17.03
CA VAL A 181 -23.39 7.24 -16.42
C VAL A 181 -23.99 8.42 -15.68
N LEU A 182 -23.48 8.68 -14.48
CA LEU A 182 -23.70 9.90 -13.72
C LEU A 182 -22.38 10.17 -13.01
N ALA A 183 -21.87 11.38 -13.20
CA ALA A 183 -20.59 11.82 -12.66
C ALA A 183 -20.73 13.25 -12.16
N LEU A 184 -20.35 13.48 -10.91
CA LEU A 184 -20.40 14.76 -10.21
C LEU A 184 -18.99 15.09 -9.74
N GLN A 185 -18.48 16.23 -10.18
CA GLN A 185 -17.27 16.81 -9.65
C GLN A 185 -17.64 17.61 -8.40
N LEU A 186 -17.21 17.11 -7.25
CA LEU A 186 -17.42 17.76 -5.96
C LEU A 186 -16.13 18.42 -5.49
N ALA A 187 -16.26 19.59 -4.87
CA ALA A 187 -15.16 20.27 -4.20
C ALA A 187 -15.63 20.77 -2.84
N MET A 188 -14.67 21.15 -2.00
CA MET A 188 -14.95 21.81 -0.74
C MET A 188 -14.30 23.18 -0.73
N GLU A 189 -15.06 24.16 -0.27
CA GLU A 189 -14.58 25.52 -0.07
C GLU A 189 -14.95 25.98 1.33
N THR A 190 -14.25 26.97 1.88
CA THR A 190 -14.69 27.67 3.08
C THR A 190 -15.97 28.47 2.81
N SER A 191 -16.62 28.95 3.86
CA SER A 191 -17.76 29.88 3.80
C SER A 191 -17.47 31.13 2.97
N SER A 192 -16.19 31.51 2.83
CA SER A 192 -15.71 32.63 2.01
C SER A 192 -15.40 32.25 0.55
N ASN A 193 -15.73 31.03 0.10
CA ASN A 193 -15.41 30.49 -1.22
C ASN A 193 -13.90 30.34 -1.49
N ILE A 194 -13.13 30.00 -0.46
CA ILE A 194 -11.70 29.68 -0.61
C ILE A 194 -11.57 28.17 -0.75
N THR A 195 -10.88 27.69 -1.78
CA THR A 195 -10.60 26.27 -1.98
C THR A 195 -9.88 25.68 -0.77
N VAL A 196 -10.26 24.46 -0.40
CA VAL A 196 -9.63 23.70 0.68
C VAL A 196 -8.83 22.57 0.05
N ASP A 197 -7.63 22.29 0.58
CA ASP A 197 -6.88 21.09 0.24
C ASP A 197 -7.63 19.88 0.79
N ILE A 198 -8.33 19.15 -0.09
CA ILE A 198 -9.15 17.99 0.28
C ILE A 198 -8.46 16.66 -0.01
N ASN A 199 -7.35 16.70 -0.74
CA ASN A 199 -6.60 15.54 -1.21
C ASN A 199 -5.26 15.36 -0.48
N GLU A 200 -4.98 16.23 0.50
CA GLU A 200 -3.76 16.24 1.33
C GLU A 200 -2.48 16.41 0.50
N SER A 201 -2.55 17.12 -0.62
CA SER A 201 -1.39 17.38 -1.48
C SER A 201 -0.44 18.43 -0.88
N GLY A 202 -0.88 19.16 0.15
CA GLY A 202 -0.15 20.24 0.80
C GLY A 202 -0.41 21.62 0.19
N ALA A 203 -1.34 21.73 -0.77
CA ALA A 203 -1.72 22.98 -1.40
C ALA A 203 -3.19 22.96 -1.81
N ALA A 204 -3.93 24.01 -1.46
CA ALA A 204 -5.29 24.22 -1.95
C ALA A 204 -5.24 24.83 -3.37
N ASP A 205 -5.60 24.06 -4.39
CA ASP A 205 -5.51 24.43 -5.80
C ASP A 205 -6.69 23.92 -6.67
N SER A 206 -6.64 24.18 -7.98
CA SER A 206 -7.71 23.80 -8.91
C SER A 206 -7.92 22.28 -9.08
N ASN A 207 -7.05 21.45 -8.50
CA ASN A 207 -7.12 19.99 -8.50
C ASN A 207 -7.78 19.44 -7.23
N ASP A 208 -8.19 20.30 -6.28
CA ASP A 208 -8.95 19.91 -5.09
C ASP A 208 -10.41 19.66 -5.39
N TRP A 209 -10.64 18.54 -6.07
CA TRP A 209 -11.96 18.01 -6.33
C TRP A 209 -11.95 16.48 -6.33
N VAL A 210 -13.10 15.90 -6.06
CA VAL A 210 -13.35 14.45 -6.12
C VAL A 210 -14.50 14.13 -7.06
N MET A 211 -14.48 12.95 -7.67
CA MET A 211 -15.53 12.52 -8.61
C MET A 211 -16.46 11.51 -7.95
N LEU A 212 -17.70 11.91 -7.69
CA LEU A 212 -18.78 11.02 -7.27
C LEU A 212 -19.47 10.45 -8.50
N THR A 213 -19.53 9.12 -8.62
CA THR A 213 -20.16 8.45 -9.76
C THR A 213 -21.13 7.37 -9.31
N LEU A 214 -21.88 6.76 -10.23
CA LEU A 214 -22.69 5.59 -9.89
C LEU A 214 -21.86 4.36 -9.52
N GLU A 215 -20.67 4.24 -10.09
CA GLU A 215 -19.75 3.13 -9.77
C GLU A 215 -19.06 3.38 -8.42
N ASN A 216 -18.74 4.64 -8.13
CA ASN A 216 -18.19 5.08 -6.86
C ASN A 216 -19.26 5.82 -6.06
N GLY A 217 -20.19 5.07 -5.44
CA GLY A 217 -21.38 5.58 -4.76
C GLY A 217 -21.13 6.45 -3.53
N SER A 218 -19.86 6.66 -3.15
CA SER A 218 -19.44 7.56 -2.08
C SER A 218 -18.04 8.11 -2.35
N VAL A 219 -17.77 9.35 -1.95
CA VAL A 219 -16.44 9.98 -1.97
C VAL A 219 -16.16 10.63 -0.63
N SER A 220 -14.90 10.56 -0.21
CA SER A 220 -14.42 11.21 1.01
C SER A 220 -13.51 12.39 0.66
N MET A 221 -13.64 13.46 1.42
CA MET A 221 -12.85 14.68 1.32
C MET A 221 -12.22 14.94 2.68
N PHE A 222 -10.96 15.34 2.69
CA PHE A 222 -10.18 15.55 3.91
C PHE A 222 -9.83 17.03 4.01
N PRO A 223 -10.74 17.90 4.48
CA PRO A 223 -10.38 19.26 4.80
C PRO A 223 -9.35 19.19 5.93
N GLY A 224 -8.06 19.25 5.60
CA GLY A 224 -6.99 19.17 6.59
C GLY A 224 -7.25 20.17 7.71
N GLY A 225 -6.91 19.86 8.96
CA GLY A 225 -7.28 20.66 10.14
C GLY A 225 -7.01 22.15 9.96
N VAL A 226 -8.00 22.90 9.49
CA VAL A 226 -7.90 24.34 9.34
C VAL A 226 -8.02 24.90 10.74
N ALA A 227 -6.88 25.34 11.28
CA ALA A 227 -6.81 25.99 12.57
C ALA A 227 -7.62 27.29 12.52
N GLY A 228 -8.89 27.27 12.93
CA GLY A 228 -9.59 28.50 13.28
C GLY A 228 -11.07 28.66 12.94
N GLY A 229 -11.92 27.64 13.09
CA GLY A 229 -13.38 27.86 13.09
C GLY A 229 -13.88 28.49 11.79
N ASP A 230 -13.48 27.91 10.66
CA ASP A 230 -14.07 28.23 9.37
C ASP A 230 -15.05 27.11 8.99
N ASN A 231 -16.29 27.47 8.72
CA ASN A 231 -17.27 26.54 8.19
C ASN A 231 -16.97 26.20 6.73
N PHE A 232 -17.23 24.95 6.36
CA PHE A 232 -17.01 24.47 5.00
C PHE A 232 -18.31 24.34 4.24
N THR A 233 -18.21 24.42 2.92
CA THR A 233 -19.30 24.21 1.99
C THR A 233 -18.88 23.19 0.94
N VAL A 234 -19.63 22.10 0.85
CA VAL A 234 -19.50 21.13 -0.23
C VAL A 234 -20.24 21.66 -1.46
N ARG A 235 -19.59 21.63 -2.61
CA ARG A 235 -20.07 22.20 -3.87
C ARG A 235 -20.03 21.19 -5.00
N VAL A 236 -21.02 21.26 -5.88
CA VAL A 236 -20.99 20.61 -7.20
C VAL A 236 -20.38 21.60 -8.19
N MET A 237 -19.17 21.33 -8.64
CA MET A 237 -18.44 22.19 -9.58
C MET A 237 -18.88 21.93 -11.01
N ASN A 238 -19.01 20.66 -11.36
CA ASN A 238 -19.39 20.21 -12.69
C ASN A 238 -20.03 18.82 -12.59
N GLY A 239 -20.61 18.36 -13.68
CA GLY A 239 -20.98 16.98 -13.83
C GLY A 239 -21.73 16.71 -15.12
N PHE A 240 -21.86 15.44 -15.43
CA PHE A 240 -22.57 14.99 -16.61
C PHE A 240 -23.25 13.67 -16.34
N PHE A 241 -24.25 13.37 -17.17
CA PHE A 241 -24.96 12.11 -17.11
C PHE A 241 -25.32 11.61 -18.50
N ILE A 242 -25.48 10.30 -18.60
CA ILE A 242 -25.94 9.57 -19.79
C ILE A 242 -27.04 8.64 -19.31
N THR A 243 -28.21 8.70 -19.91
CA THR A 243 -29.35 7.83 -19.58
C THR A 243 -29.41 6.58 -20.45
N HIS A 244 -30.14 5.57 -20.00
CA HIS A 244 -30.49 4.42 -20.82
C HIS A 244 -31.48 4.81 -21.92
N VAL A 245 -31.36 4.16 -23.09
CA VAL A 245 -32.12 4.49 -24.31
C VAL A 245 -33.64 4.40 -24.11
N TYR A 246 -34.16 3.54 -23.24
CA TYR A 246 -35.60 3.33 -23.07
C TYR A 246 -36.12 3.69 -21.67
N SER A 247 -35.61 4.74 -21.03
CA SER A 247 -36.15 5.12 -19.72
C SER A 247 -37.62 5.56 -19.87
N SER A 248 -38.54 4.72 -19.38
CA SER A 248 -39.97 4.97 -19.39
C SER A 248 -40.26 6.25 -18.59
N GLY A 249 -40.61 7.33 -19.32
CA GLY A 249 -41.19 8.60 -18.86
C GLY A 249 -40.61 9.21 -17.58
N TRP A 250 -40.00 10.39 -17.64
CA TRP A 250 -39.34 11.16 -16.56
C TRP A 250 -40.22 11.65 -15.36
N SER A 251 -41.33 10.98 -14.98
CA SER A 251 -42.12 11.36 -13.80
C SER A 251 -41.64 10.73 -12.47
N GLY A 252 -41.40 11.53 -11.42
CA GLY A 252 -41.23 11.08 -10.02
C GLY A 252 -39.83 11.26 -9.40
N GLY A 253 -39.73 11.27 -8.07
CA GLY A 253 -38.49 11.52 -7.30
C GLY A 253 -37.41 10.42 -7.34
N SER A 254 -37.60 9.37 -8.14
CA SER A 254 -36.62 8.28 -8.31
C SER A 254 -35.49 8.61 -9.30
N LYS A 255 -35.47 9.83 -9.83
CA LYS A 255 -34.62 10.26 -10.97
C LYS A 255 -33.60 11.32 -10.58
N THR A 256 -33.86 12.00 -9.47
CA THR A 256 -33.00 13.00 -8.86
C THR A 256 -32.04 12.27 -7.92
N PRO A 257 -30.72 12.46 -8.06
CA PRO A 257 -29.76 11.96 -7.10
C PRO A 257 -30.06 12.48 -5.69
N GLN A 258 -30.18 11.54 -4.75
CA GLN A 258 -30.28 11.86 -3.34
C GLN A 258 -28.88 11.80 -2.76
N LEU A 259 -28.31 12.97 -2.51
CA LEU A 259 -27.00 13.11 -1.90
C LEU A 259 -27.16 13.12 -0.38
N PHE A 260 -26.27 12.40 0.30
CA PHE A 260 -26.11 12.43 1.74
C PHE A 260 -24.69 12.90 2.05
N ALA A 261 -24.54 13.69 3.10
CA ALA A 261 -23.24 14.11 3.59
C ALA A 261 -23.13 13.74 5.08
N GLU A 262 -22.02 13.12 5.44
CA GLU A 262 -21.68 12.78 6.81
C GLU A 262 -20.28 13.28 7.13
N VAL A 263 -20.04 13.55 8.41
CA VAL A 263 -18.74 14.02 8.90
C VAL A 263 -18.31 13.12 10.03
N ALA A 264 -17.06 12.67 9.99
CA ALA A 264 -16.43 11.90 11.05
C ALA A 264 -15.08 12.51 11.44
N GLN A 265 -14.67 12.25 12.67
CA GLN A 265 -13.31 12.53 13.13
C GLN A 265 -12.35 11.52 12.52
N ARG A 266 -11.18 12.00 12.06
CA ARG A 266 -10.08 11.17 11.56
C ARG A 266 -9.00 10.99 12.63
#